data_AF-A0A923C9Z0-F1
#
_entry.id   AF-A0A923C9Z0-F1
#
_cell.length_a   1.000
_cell.length_b   1.000
_cell.length_c   1.000
_cell.angle_alpha   90.00
_cell.angle_beta   90.00
_cell.angle_gamma   90.00
#
_symmetry.space_group_name_H-M   'P 1'
#
loop_
_entity.id
_entity.type
_entity.pdbx_description
1 polymer ?
#
loop_
_entity_poly.entity_id
_entity_poly.type
_entity_poly.pdbx_seq_one_letter_code
_entity_poly.pdbx_strand_id
1 'polypeptide(L)'
;MTEDLSIVNLMLNASWVVQAVVLLLIVMSIVSWAAIFRKIFAIKRVKGHNEGFEREFWSGTNLNDLYAAAAQSARHGGPMERIFASGMREYQKLRERKITDGGTLLDGARRAMRASFQRELDALETNLSFLGTVGSVAPYIGL
;
A
#
# COMPACT_ATOMS: atom_id res chain seq x y z
N MET A 1 28.91 45.45 0.37
CA MET A 1 28.81 44.04 -0.01
C MET A 1 28.28 43.30 1.21
N THR A 2 27.13 43.65 1.81
CA THR A 2 25.72 43.72 1.31
C THR A 2 25.25 42.36 0.79
N GLU A 3 24.22 41.81 1.45
CA GLU A 3 23.56 40.50 1.28
C GLU A 3 23.93 39.36 2.27
N ASP A 4 24.67 39.62 3.35
CA ASP A 4 24.78 38.69 4.50
C ASP A 4 23.83 39.06 5.67
N LEU A 5 22.74 39.77 5.37
CA LEU A 5 21.53 39.70 6.20
C LEU A 5 20.87 38.35 5.93
N SER A 6 21.58 37.30 6.38
CA SER A 6 21.22 35.91 6.24
C SER A 6 19.74 35.73 6.57
N ILE A 7 19.00 35.07 5.68
CA ILE A 7 17.58 34.68 5.87
C ILE A 7 17.36 34.11 7.28
N VAL A 8 18.36 33.38 7.78
CA VAL A 8 18.40 32.81 9.12
C VAL A 8 18.40 33.89 10.22
N ASN A 9 19.18 34.95 10.06
CA ASN A 9 19.25 36.07 11.01
C ASN A 9 17.98 36.94 10.97
N LEU A 10 17.37 37.12 9.79
CA LEU A 10 16.08 37.79 9.63
C LEU A 10 14.93 37.00 10.29
N MET A 11 14.96 35.66 10.21
CA MET A 11 14.05 34.78 10.93
C MET A 11 14.31 34.73 12.44
N LEU A 12 15.57 34.75 12.88
CA LEU A 12 15.93 34.73 14.30
C LEU A 12 15.52 36.01 15.03
N ASN A 13 15.46 37.15 14.32
CA ASN A 13 14.95 38.42 14.82
C ASN A 13 13.44 38.63 14.56
N ALA A 14 12.77 37.71 13.85
CA ALA A 14 11.33 37.76 13.62
C ALA A 14 10.55 37.43 14.91
N SER A 15 9.25 37.77 14.93
CA SER A 15 8.42 37.47 16.09
C SER A 15 8.38 35.96 16.38
N TRP A 16 8.20 35.59 17.65
CA TRP A 16 8.14 34.19 18.07
C TRP A 16 7.10 33.37 17.30
N VAL A 17 6.02 34.01 16.83
CA VAL A 17 4.97 33.41 16.00
C VAL A 17 5.52 33.00 14.64
N VAL A 18 6.33 33.86 13.99
CA VAL A 18 6.94 33.55 12.68
C VAL A 18 7.90 32.37 12.80
N GLN A 19 8.70 32.32 13.87
CA GLN A 19 9.61 31.21 14.13
C GLN A 19 8.86 29.87 14.32
N ALA A 20 7.72 29.90 15.02
CA ALA A 20 6.87 28.73 15.21
C ALA A 20 6.29 28.21 13.87
N VAL A 21 5.83 29.12 13.00
CA VAL A 21 5.31 28.74 11.67
C VAL A 21 6.41 28.11 10.82
N VAL A 22 7.61 28.71 10.75
CA VAL A 22 8.69 28.13 9.94
C VAL A 22 9.15 26.77 10.48
N LEU A 23 9.25 26.61 11.80
CA LEU A 23 9.56 25.32 12.41
C LEU A 23 8.50 24.26 12.05
N LEU A 24 7.22 24.62 12.10
CA LEU A 24 6.13 23.74 11.70
C LEU A 24 6.22 23.35 10.22
N LEU A 25 6.50 24.31 9.32
CA LEU A 25 6.67 24.04 7.89
C LEU A 25 7.84 23.09 7.60
N ILE A 26 8.96 23.23 8.32
CA ILE A 26 10.11 22.33 8.22
C ILE A 26 9.73 20.91 8.66
N VAL A 27 9.04 20.78 9.80
CA VAL A 27 8.56 19.48 10.30
C VAL A 27 7.61 18.83 9.29
N MET A 28 6.66 19.60 8.73
CA MET A 28 5.75 19.10 7.70
C MET A 28 6.47 18.65 6.44
N SER A 29 7.50 19.39 6.01
CA SER A 29 8.33 19.01 4.86
C SER A 29 9.03 17.67 5.09
N ILE A 30 9.64 17.48 6.26
CA ILE A 30 10.31 16.22 6.63
C ILE A 30 9.31 15.06 6.67
N VAL A 31 8.12 15.27 7.26
CA VAL A 31 7.06 14.25 7.32
C VAL A 31 6.59 13.87 5.91
N SER A 32 6.43 14.85 5.02
CA SER A 32 6.04 14.62 3.62
C SER A 32 7.07 13.75 2.89
N TRP A 33 8.35 14.10 2.97
CA TRP A 33 9.43 13.31 2.37
C TRP A 33 9.53 11.89 2.96
N ALA A 34 9.45 11.75 4.29
CA ALA A 34 9.46 10.45 4.95
C ALA A 34 8.31 9.56 4.46
N ALA A 35 7.13 10.15 4.26
CA ALA A 35 5.98 9.42 3.77
C ALA A 35 6.09 9.02 2.29
N ILE A 36 6.64 9.89 1.43
CA ILE A 36 6.93 9.59 0.02
C ILE A 36 7.87 8.38 -0.06
N PHE A 37 8.99 8.39 0.66
CA PHE A 37 9.93 7.28 0.67
C PHE A 37 9.27 6.00 1.18
N ARG A 38 8.53 6.06 2.29
CA ARG A 38 7.80 4.90 2.83
C ARG A 38 6.86 4.28 1.79
N LYS A 39 6.12 5.09 1.03
CA LYS A 39 5.22 4.61 -0.03
C LYS A 39 5.97 4.00 -1.20
N ILE A 40 7.07 4.62 -1.65
CA ILE A 40 7.92 4.08 -2.71
C ILE A 40 8.46 2.70 -2.33
N PHE A 41 8.98 2.53 -1.11
CA PHE A 41 9.49 1.23 -0.65
C PHE A 41 8.38 0.18 -0.52
N ALA A 42 7.21 0.56 -0.03
CA ALA A 42 6.06 -0.34 0.06
C ALA A 42 5.61 -0.84 -1.32
N ILE A 43 5.47 0.06 -2.30
CA ILE A 43 5.09 -0.30 -3.67
C ILE A 43 6.16 -1.17 -4.33
N LYS A 44 7.44 -0.83 -4.19
CA LYS A 44 8.55 -1.65 -4.74
C LYS A 44 8.55 -3.07 -4.18
N ARG A 45 8.34 -3.22 -2.87
CA ARG A 45 8.26 -4.55 -2.23
C ARG A 45 7.09 -5.36 -2.80
N VAL A 46 5.89 -4.77 -2.85
CA VAL A 46 4.70 -5.43 -3.42
C VAL A 46 4.93 -5.87 -4.86
N LYS A 47 5.53 -5.00 -5.69
CA LYS A 47 5.81 -5.31 -7.09
C LYS A 47 6.76 -6.51 -7.25
N GLY A 48 7.83 -6.57 -6.44
CA GLY A 48 8.77 -7.69 -6.48
C GLY A 48 8.14 -9.05 -6.13
N HIS A 49 7.26 -9.08 -5.12
CA HIS A 49 6.53 -10.30 -4.78
C HIS A 49 5.52 -10.70 -5.87
N ASN A 50 4.84 -9.72 -6.47
CA ASN A 50 3.89 -9.95 -7.56
C ASN A 50 4.56 -10.58 -8.77
N GLU A 51 5.70 -10.03 -9.22
CA GLU A 51 6.44 -10.54 -10.38
C GLU A 51 6.93 -11.98 -10.17
N GLY A 52 7.27 -12.35 -8.92
CA GLY A 52 7.64 -13.72 -8.56
C GLY A 52 6.49 -14.69 -8.73
N PHE A 53 5.35 -14.38 -8.12
CA PHE A 53 4.14 -15.20 -8.23
C PHE A 53 3.61 -15.29 -9.66
N GLU A 54 3.62 -14.16 -10.39
CA GLU A 54 3.13 -14.11 -11.76
C GLU A 54 3.93 -15.03 -12.69
N ARG A 55 5.26 -15.06 -12.57
CA ARG A 55 6.09 -16.00 -13.34
C ARG A 55 5.73 -17.46 -13.06
N GLU A 56 5.50 -17.80 -11.79
CA GLU A 56 5.13 -19.16 -11.38
C GLU A 56 3.70 -19.53 -11.81
N PHE A 57 2.79 -18.55 -11.85
CA PHE A 57 1.44 -18.75 -12.37
C PHE A 57 1.44 -19.02 -13.87
N TRP A 58 2.27 -18.29 -14.64
CA TRP A 58 2.36 -18.44 -16.09
C TRP A 58 3.32 -19.54 -16.57
N SER A 59 4.19 -20.08 -15.71
CA SER A 59 5.10 -21.18 -16.05
C SER A 59 4.38 -22.50 -16.31
N GLY A 60 3.08 -22.59 -16.01
CA GLY A 60 2.28 -23.79 -16.15
C GLY A 60 2.38 -24.74 -14.95
N THR A 61 2.90 -24.26 -13.81
CA THR A 61 2.89 -25.01 -12.55
C THR A 61 1.46 -25.39 -12.16
N ASN A 62 1.29 -26.57 -11.58
CA ASN A 62 0.00 -27.06 -11.15
C ASN A 62 -0.65 -26.09 -10.15
N LEU A 63 -1.90 -25.70 -10.40
CA LEU A 63 -2.68 -24.79 -9.56
C LEU A 63 -2.74 -25.23 -8.09
N ASN A 64 -2.70 -26.54 -7.81
CA ASN A 64 -2.67 -27.05 -6.43
C ASN A 64 -1.32 -26.83 -5.75
N ASP A 65 -0.22 -26.97 -6.48
CA ASP A 65 1.14 -26.73 -5.96
C ASP A 65 1.34 -25.23 -5.74
N LEU A 66 0.86 -24.40 -6.68
CA LEU A 66 0.84 -22.95 -6.55
C LEU A 66 -0.03 -22.50 -5.35
N TYR A 67 -1.16 -23.18 -5.11
CA TYR A 67 -1.98 -22.93 -3.94
C TYR A 67 -1.27 -23.29 -2.64
N ALA A 68 -0.58 -24.43 -2.59
CA ALA A 68 0.19 -24.84 -1.41
C ALA A 68 1.30 -23.82 -1.10
N ALA A 69 2.04 -23.37 -2.11
CA ALA A 69 3.05 -22.32 -1.98
C ALA A 69 2.43 -20.99 -1.50
N ALA A 70 1.34 -20.54 -2.12
CA ALA A 70 0.65 -19.31 -1.74
C ALA A 70 0.03 -19.38 -0.32
N ALA A 71 -0.44 -20.56 0.10
CA ALA A 71 -0.97 -20.78 1.44
C ALA A 71 0.14 -20.74 2.52
N GLN A 72 1.34 -21.24 2.20
CA GLN A 72 2.50 -21.18 3.08
C GLN A 72 3.04 -19.75 3.20
N SER A 73 3.01 -19.01 2.09
CA SER A 73 3.42 -17.61 2.02
C SER A 73 2.36 -16.62 2.52
N ALA A 74 1.18 -17.04 2.97
CA ALA A 74 0.06 -16.14 3.31
C ALA A 74 0.38 -15.03 4.34
N ARG A 75 1.43 -15.17 5.15
CA ARG A 75 1.91 -14.14 6.10
C ARG A 75 2.99 -13.20 5.56
N HIS A 76 3.76 -13.62 4.55
CA HIS A 76 4.93 -12.86 4.05
C HIS A 76 4.90 -12.64 2.53
N GLY A 77 3.90 -13.19 1.86
CA GLY A 77 3.71 -13.19 0.41
C GLY A 77 3.07 -11.92 -0.12
N GLY A 78 3.09 -11.78 -1.44
CA GLY A 78 2.52 -10.64 -2.14
C GLY A 78 0.98 -10.58 -2.04
N PRO A 79 0.37 -9.41 -2.26
CA PRO A 79 -1.09 -9.26 -2.32
C PRO A 79 -1.74 -10.21 -3.34
N MET A 80 -1.10 -10.45 -4.49
CA MET A 80 -1.62 -11.35 -5.52
C MET A 80 -1.65 -12.82 -5.09
N GLU A 81 -0.64 -13.28 -4.33
CA GLU A 81 -0.64 -14.62 -3.72
C GLU A 81 -1.82 -14.80 -2.76
N ARG A 82 -2.08 -13.79 -1.92
CA ARG A 82 -3.19 -13.81 -0.96
C ARG A 82 -4.55 -13.82 -1.65
N ILE A 83 -4.70 -13.02 -2.71
CA ILE A 83 -5.91 -13.00 -3.53
C ILE A 83 -6.12 -14.38 -4.18
N PHE A 84 -5.10 -14.95 -4.82
CA PHE A 84 -5.18 -16.27 -5.43
C PHE A 84 -5.52 -17.36 -4.41
N ALA A 85 -4.84 -17.38 -3.27
CA ALA A 85 -5.10 -18.33 -2.19
C ALA A 85 -6.55 -18.22 -1.67
N SER A 86 -7.10 -17.00 -1.58
CA SER A 86 -8.51 -16.82 -1.19
C SER A 86 -9.49 -17.40 -2.21
N GLY A 87 -9.22 -17.25 -3.51
CA GLY A 87 -10.03 -17.80 -4.60
C GLY A 87 -9.98 -19.32 -4.64
N MET A 88 -8.78 -19.89 -4.59
CA MET A 88 -8.57 -21.34 -4.58
C MET A 88 -9.16 -22.02 -3.35
N ARG A 89 -9.08 -21.38 -2.19
CA ARG A 89 -9.72 -21.87 -0.96
C ARG A 89 -11.24 -21.96 -1.11
N GLU A 90 -11.87 -20.93 -1.68
CA GLU A 90 -13.32 -20.93 -1.90
C GLU A 90 -13.72 -21.96 -2.96
N TYR A 91 -12.92 -22.11 -4.03
CA TYR A 91 -13.12 -23.13 -5.04
C TYR A 91 -13.09 -24.55 -4.45
N GLN A 92 -12.07 -24.88 -3.65
CA GLN A 92 -11.97 -26.19 -2.99
C GLN A 92 -13.13 -26.44 -2.03
N LYS A 93 -13.49 -25.44 -1.22
CA LYS A 93 -14.62 -25.50 -0.28
C LYS A 93 -15.96 -25.76 -0.97
N LEU A 94 -16.21 -25.15 -2.12
CA LEU A 94 -17.43 -25.39 -2.89
C LEU A 94 -17.42 -26.78 -3.55
N ARG A 95 -16.25 -27.27 -3.98
CA ARG A 95 -16.06 -28.65 -4.47
C ARG A 95 -16.33 -29.69 -3.37
N GLU A 96 -15.84 -29.46 -2.16
CA GLU A 96 -16.10 -30.30 -0.98
C GLU A 96 -17.60 -30.39 -0.65
N ARG A 97 -18.34 -29.31 -0.89
CA ARG A 97 -19.81 -29.26 -0.77
C ARG A 97 -20.56 -29.99 -1.89
N LYS A 98 -19.84 -30.71 -2.76
CA LYS A 98 -20.38 -31.43 -3.92
C LYS A 98 -21.12 -30.52 -4.92
N ILE A 99 -20.76 -29.24 -4.99
CA ILE A 99 -21.21 -28.39 -6.10
C ILE A 99 -20.45 -28.84 -7.35
N THR A 100 -21.18 -29.37 -8.32
CA THR A 100 -20.64 -29.90 -9.58
C THR A 100 -20.77 -28.92 -10.74
N ASP A 101 -21.57 -27.86 -10.57
CA ASP A 101 -21.68 -26.82 -11.57
C ASP A 101 -20.39 -25.97 -11.59
N GLY A 102 -19.68 -26.02 -12.72
CA GLY A 102 -18.44 -25.30 -12.92
C GLY A 102 -18.62 -23.77 -12.85
N GLY A 103 -19.79 -23.27 -13.26
CA GLY A 103 -20.11 -21.85 -13.21
C GLY A 103 -20.13 -21.32 -11.78
N THR A 104 -20.90 -21.95 -10.90
CA THR A 104 -21.01 -21.59 -9.48
C THR A 104 -19.70 -21.76 -8.71
N LEU A 105 -18.89 -22.78 -9.03
CA LEU A 105 -17.53 -22.94 -8.48
C LEU A 105 -16.64 -21.74 -8.82
N LEU A 106 -16.60 -21.34 -10.10
CA LEU A 106 -15.79 -20.22 -10.58
C LEU A 106 -16.31 -18.88 -10.06
N ASP A 107 -17.63 -18.69 -9.97
CA ASP A 107 -18.23 -17.47 -9.44
C ASP A 107 -18.00 -17.32 -7.93
N GLY A 108 -17.97 -18.42 -7.19
CA GLY A 108 -17.53 -18.43 -5.79
C GLY A 108 -16.09 -17.97 -5.64
N ALA A 109 -15.18 -18.59 -6.40
CA ALA A 109 -13.76 -18.22 -6.42
C ALA A 109 -13.55 -16.75 -6.80
N ARG A 110 -14.23 -16.26 -7.85
CA ARG A 110 -14.18 -14.85 -8.30
C ARG A 110 -14.66 -13.89 -7.23
N ARG A 111 -15.76 -14.21 -6.53
CA ARG A 111 -16.27 -13.38 -5.43
C ARG A 111 -15.26 -13.31 -4.28
N ALA A 112 -14.68 -14.44 -3.89
CA ALA A 112 -13.64 -14.48 -2.85
C ALA A 112 -12.41 -13.65 -3.25
N MET A 113 -11.94 -13.78 -4.49
CA MET A 113 -10.83 -12.98 -5.02
C MET A 113 -11.13 -11.48 -5.01
N ARG A 114 -12.32 -11.07 -5.46
CA ARG A 114 -12.75 -9.65 -5.41
C ARG A 114 -12.79 -9.11 -3.99
N ALA A 115 -13.32 -9.88 -3.05
CA ALA A 115 -13.37 -9.48 -1.65
C ALA A 115 -11.97 -9.39 -1.02
N SER A 116 -11.05 -10.28 -1.38
CA SER A 116 -9.65 -10.19 -0.94
C SER A 116 -8.95 -8.99 -1.57
N PHE A 117 -9.17 -8.74 -2.87
CA PHE A 117 -8.59 -7.60 -3.58
C PHE A 117 -8.98 -6.28 -2.93
N GLN A 118 -10.25 -6.10 -2.58
CA GLN A 118 -10.68 -4.88 -1.88
C GLN A 118 -10.01 -4.74 -0.51
N ARG A 119 -9.88 -5.83 0.26
CA ARG A 119 -9.14 -5.78 1.54
C ARG A 119 -7.65 -5.43 1.37
N GLU A 120 -7.00 -5.89 0.30
CA GLU A 120 -5.63 -5.49 -0.01
C GLU A 120 -5.54 -4.01 -0.38
N LEU A 121 -6.49 -3.53 -1.19
CA LEU A 121 -6.58 -2.12 -1.54
C LEU A 121 -6.78 -1.26 -0.30
N ASP A 122 -7.75 -1.58 0.55
CA ASP A 122 -8.00 -0.87 1.81
C ASP A 122 -6.74 -0.85 2.70
N ALA A 123 -6.01 -1.97 2.79
CA ALA A 123 -4.76 -2.06 3.55
C ALA A 123 -3.63 -1.19 2.94
N LEU A 124 -3.57 -1.09 1.61
CA LEU A 124 -2.61 -0.23 0.90
C LEU A 124 -3.00 1.25 0.96
N GLU A 125 -4.29 1.55 1.06
CA GLU A 125 -4.86 2.89 1.24
C GLU A 125 -4.82 3.36 2.69
N THR A 126 -4.69 2.43 3.64
CA THR A 126 -4.45 2.77 5.05
C THR A 126 -3.18 3.63 5.14
N ASN A 127 -3.32 4.86 5.68
CA ASN A 127 -2.33 5.96 5.71
C ASN A 127 -2.27 6.90 4.48
N LEU A 128 -2.94 6.60 3.36
CA LEU A 128 -3.03 7.56 2.24
C LEU A 128 -3.87 8.77 2.61
N SER A 129 -4.99 8.55 3.29
CA SER A 129 -5.88 9.61 3.76
C SER A 129 -5.17 10.54 4.74
N PHE A 130 -4.31 9.99 5.61
CA PHE A 130 -3.48 10.79 6.52
C PHE A 130 -2.48 11.68 5.77
N LEU A 131 -1.83 11.14 4.74
CA LEU A 131 -0.96 11.94 3.85
C LEU A 131 -1.75 13.01 3.10
N GLY A 132 -2.94 12.69 2.62
CA GLY A 132 -3.82 13.62 1.92
C GLY A 132 -4.26 14.78 2.82
N THR A 133 -4.63 14.49 4.08
CA THR A 133 -4.98 15.53 5.06
C THR A 133 -3.79 16.39 5.47
N VAL A 134 -2.62 15.80 5.70
CA VAL A 134 -1.42 16.58 6.03
C VAL A 134 -0.97 17.44 4.84
N GLY A 135 -1.09 16.93 3.61
CA GLY A 135 -0.80 17.67 2.40
C GLY A 135 -1.81 18.80 2.08
N SER A 136 -3.10 18.61 2.38
CA SER A 136 -4.13 19.63 2.09
C SER A 136 -4.21 20.74 3.14
N VAL A 137 -3.77 20.49 4.38
CA VAL A 137 -3.80 21.46 5.49
C VAL A 137 -2.49 22.25 5.57
N ALA A 138 -1.38 21.73 5.04
CA ALA A 138 -0.08 22.43 4.98
C ALA A 138 -0.11 23.84 4.34
N PRO A 139 -0.89 24.12 3.27
CA PRO A 139 -1.00 25.47 2.70
C PRO A 139 -1.71 26.48 3.62
N TYR A 140 -2.67 26.01 4.42
CA TYR A 140 -3.47 26.86 5.31
C TYR A 140 -2.74 27.28 6.58
N ILE A 141 -1.67 26.58 6.96
CA ILE A 141 -0.81 26.98 8.08
C ILE A 141 0.30 27.94 7.63
N GLY A 142 0.59 27.99 6.32
CA GLY A 142 1.57 28.90 5.73
C GLY A 142 1.02 30.27 5.29
N LEU A 143 -0.30 30.48 5.36
CA LEU A 143 -0.99 31.77 5.16
C LEU A 143 -1.21 32.47 6.50
#